data_AF-A0AA35X7N5-F1
#
_entry.id   AF-A0AA35X7N5-F1
#
_cell.length_a   1.000
_cell.length_b   1.000
_cell.length_c   1.000
_cell.angle_alpha   90.00
_cell.angle_beta   90.00
_cell.angle_gamma   90.00
#
_symmetry.space_group_name_H-M   'P 1'
#
loop_
_entity.id
_entity.type
_entity.pdbx_description
1 polymer ?
#
loop_
_entity_poly.entity_id
_entity_poly.type
_entity_poly.pdbx_seq_one_letter_code
_entity_poly.pdbx_strand_id
1 'polypeptide(L)'
;MVQEVQRKEEEGAVEGREKWRQNISSLSVLTVAVLVGLPLWWKTTEVYRSPLPYSDIQNLAGQQAPPSLVYTISVLVLTEEETMAASFLSNLQTELANHTVRAGEAEVTLAFLVQPLELDAEVIEKVNEAVSSAGGTGVPALTTLLPASAPGHYSLLIAVGDKPRPSRVIIGAERWAFIHTTIGSVQEAVTAVKSMVVDEHQLKWRLEDGRGKGRSQGRGSRDTEEMRQVRAAQGYQVCLTLVAPDSSLATVDWNIEDATDRVLMPFLNHPGIARLANFTISSQVFHYTDLKFSPQRSKSGGYYVSSTSLPPMISSVESKLGSLVSQLPSLNFLVLVAPPTHSPLLIRDPRGALTDNFLVPQWGGVVIFSPPGEEEGGEEIVVRMEKVMSVFVRQLQLLLGVPITSSTSPGVVLERGTLGMTEWV
;
A
#
# COMPACT_ATOMS: atom_id res chain seq x y z
N MET A 1 -1.16 95.01 29.93
CA MET A 1 -0.04 94.23 30.48
C MET A 1 -0.52 93.08 31.36
N VAL A 2 -1.43 93.29 32.33
CA VAL A 2 -1.96 92.22 33.22
C VAL A 2 -2.76 91.14 32.47
N GLN A 3 -3.61 91.53 31.51
CA GLN A 3 -4.39 90.56 30.71
C GLN A 3 -3.54 89.67 29.79
N GLU A 4 -2.42 90.19 29.29
CA GLU A 4 -1.48 89.44 28.43
C GLU A 4 -0.74 88.34 29.22
N VAL A 5 -0.42 88.63 30.49
CA VAL A 5 0.24 87.69 31.40
C VAL A 5 -0.74 86.58 31.81
N GLN A 6 -1.98 86.93 32.16
CA GLN A 6 -3.00 85.95 32.50
C GLN A 6 -3.35 85.02 31.33
N ARG A 7 -3.41 85.56 30.10
CA ARG A 7 -3.63 84.75 28.90
C ARG A 7 -2.49 83.78 28.63
N LYS A 8 -1.23 84.20 28.80
CA LYS A 8 -0.07 83.32 28.63
C LYS A 8 0.01 82.23 29.72
N GLU A 9 -0.39 82.54 30.95
CA GLU A 9 -0.50 81.54 32.01
C GLU A 9 -1.60 80.50 31.73
N GLU A 10 -2.76 80.94 31.23
CA GLU A 10 -3.84 80.03 30.83
C GLU A 10 -3.46 79.16 29.63
N GLU A 11 -2.83 79.73 28.60
CA GLU A 11 -2.35 78.98 27.42
C GLU A 11 -1.28 77.93 27.83
N GLY A 12 -0.33 78.30 28.71
CA GLY A 12 0.67 77.36 29.23
C GLY A 12 0.07 76.24 30.10
N ALA A 13 -0.98 76.54 30.88
CA ALA A 13 -1.69 75.55 31.69
C ALA A 13 -2.56 74.59 30.85
N VAL A 14 -3.09 75.06 29.71
CA VAL A 14 -3.78 74.20 28.73
C VAL A 14 -2.78 73.29 28.02
N GLU A 15 -1.66 73.83 27.53
CA GLU A 15 -0.62 73.06 26.84
C GLU A 15 0.00 71.99 27.77
N GLY A 16 0.21 72.31 29.05
CA GLY A 16 0.66 71.36 30.07
C GLY A 16 -0.33 70.21 30.28
N ARG A 17 -1.64 70.50 30.34
CA ARG A 17 -2.69 69.46 30.47
C ARG A 17 -2.79 68.57 29.25
N GLU A 18 -2.61 69.11 28.05
CA GLU A 18 -2.59 68.33 26.81
C GLU A 18 -1.40 67.38 26.74
N LYS A 19 -0.19 67.86 27.08
CA LYS A 19 1.01 67.02 27.19
C LYS A 19 0.85 65.91 28.23
N TRP A 20 0.28 66.22 29.39
CA TRP A 20 -0.03 65.22 30.42
C TRP A 20 -1.03 64.17 29.92
N ARG A 21 -2.10 64.57 29.24
CA ARG A 21 -3.09 63.64 28.66
C ARG A 21 -2.49 62.77 27.54
N GLN A 22 -1.64 63.32 26.70
CA GLN A 22 -0.91 62.58 25.66
C GLN A 22 0.02 61.53 26.29
N ASN A 23 0.77 61.89 27.33
CA ASN A 23 1.65 60.96 28.04
C ASN A 23 0.89 59.84 28.77
N ILE A 24 -0.25 60.14 29.38
CA ILE A 24 -1.09 59.12 30.02
C ILE A 24 -1.69 58.19 28.96
N SER A 25 -2.12 58.74 27.82
CA SER A 25 -2.68 57.95 26.73
C SER A 25 -1.62 57.01 26.13
N SER A 26 -0.42 57.50 25.84
CA SER A 26 0.67 56.67 25.32
C SER A 26 1.09 55.58 26.31
N LEU A 27 1.15 55.89 27.60
CA LEU A 27 1.47 54.92 28.66
C LEU A 27 0.39 53.84 28.78
N SER A 28 -0.90 54.20 28.65
CA SER A 28 -2.01 53.24 28.68
C SER A 28 -1.98 52.28 27.49
N VAL A 29 -1.71 52.79 26.28
CA VAL A 29 -1.59 51.97 25.07
C VAL A 29 -0.39 51.03 25.18
N LEU A 30 0.76 51.52 25.65
CA LEU A 30 1.95 50.70 25.87
C LEU A 30 1.66 49.57 26.88
N THR A 31 0.96 49.89 27.96
CA THR A 31 0.64 48.94 29.02
C THR A 31 -0.29 47.84 28.52
N VAL A 32 -1.32 48.18 27.73
CA VAL A 32 -2.21 47.20 27.10
C VAL A 32 -1.44 46.34 26.08
N ALA A 33 -0.57 46.94 25.27
CA ALA A 33 0.24 46.21 24.30
C ALA A 33 1.20 45.20 24.99
N VAL A 34 1.76 45.54 26.15
CA VAL A 34 2.65 44.65 26.89
C VAL A 34 1.85 43.59 27.66
N LEU A 35 0.80 43.96 28.40
CA LEU A 35 0.06 43.02 29.24
C LEU A 35 -0.85 42.08 28.47
N VAL A 36 -1.38 42.52 27.33
CA VAL A 36 -2.28 41.69 26.49
C VAL A 36 -1.55 41.23 25.24
N GLY A 37 -0.83 42.13 24.57
CA GLY A 37 -0.18 41.81 23.30
C GLY A 37 0.93 40.77 23.45
N LEU A 38 1.81 40.85 24.45
CA LEU A 38 2.88 39.85 24.62
C LEU A 38 2.36 38.46 24.98
N PRO A 39 1.46 38.26 25.95
CA PRO A 39 0.92 36.92 26.24
C PRO A 39 0.15 36.33 25.06
N LEU A 40 -0.61 37.16 24.35
CA LEU A 40 -1.42 36.71 23.22
C LEU A 40 -0.54 36.40 22.00
N TRP A 41 0.50 37.21 21.75
CA TRP A 41 1.53 36.90 20.75
C TRP A 41 2.28 35.62 21.10
N TRP A 42 2.70 35.44 22.35
CA TRP A 42 3.36 34.21 22.79
C TRP A 42 2.45 32.99 22.61
N LYS A 43 1.17 33.11 22.98
CA LYS A 43 0.23 31.98 22.89
C LYS A 43 -0.17 31.65 21.46
N THR A 44 -0.21 32.63 20.56
CA THR A 44 -0.51 32.44 19.14
C THR A 44 0.69 31.99 18.32
N THR A 45 1.92 32.28 18.78
CA THR A 45 3.16 31.82 18.14
C THR A 45 3.75 30.56 18.78
N GLU A 46 3.14 30.06 19.86
CA GLU A 46 3.51 28.79 20.46
C GLU A 46 3.25 27.66 19.47
N VAL A 47 4.31 27.17 18.86
CA VAL A 47 4.26 25.99 18.00
C VAL A 47 3.90 24.80 18.89
N TYR A 48 2.72 24.22 18.67
CA TYR A 48 2.33 22.97 19.31
C TYR A 48 3.38 21.91 19.01
N ARG A 49 4.02 21.40 20.07
CA ARG A 49 4.96 20.27 19.99
C ARG A 49 4.29 19.10 20.70
N SER A 50 3.94 18.07 19.95
CA SER A 50 3.54 16.80 20.58
C SER A 50 4.68 16.33 21.48
N PRO A 51 4.40 15.92 22.72
CA PRO A 51 5.41 15.32 23.59
C PRO A 51 5.95 14.07 22.90
N LEU A 52 7.25 14.06 22.59
CA LEU A 52 7.90 12.88 22.05
C LEU A 52 8.08 11.86 23.19
N PRO A 53 7.71 10.58 22.99
CA PRO A 53 7.85 9.54 24.00
C PRO A 53 9.32 9.11 24.13
N TYR A 54 10.13 9.93 24.79
CA TYR A 54 11.56 9.70 24.95
C TYR A 54 11.88 8.40 25.71
N SER A 55 11.04 8.00 26.67
CA SER A 55 11.17 6.71 27.37
C SER A 55 11.08 5.53 26.40
N ASP A 56 10.12 5.57 25.50
CA ASP A 56 9.88 4.48 24.55
C ASP A 56 10.98 4.45 23.49
N ILE A 57 11.43 5.61 23.04
CA ILE A 57 12.59 5.74 22.14
C ILE A 57 13.86 5.19 22.81
N GLN A 58 14.08 5.48 24.09
CA GLN A 58 15.24 4.97 24.84
C GLN A 58 15.14 3.46 25.09
N ASN A 59 13.96 2.94 25.38
CA ASN A 59 13.71 1.50 25.52
C ASN A 59 13.96 0.76 24.20
N LEU A 60 13.48 1.30 23.08
CA LEU A 60 13.74 0.76 21.74
C LEU A 60 15.22 0.88 21.36
N ALA A 61 15.89 1.98 21.73
CA ALA A 61 17.32 2.15 21.50
C ALA A 61 18.18 1.21 22.36
N GLY A 62 17.70 0.86 23.56
CA GLY A 62 18.33 -0.11 24.47
C GLY A 62 18.12 -1.57 24.02
N GLN A 63 17.06 -1.86 23.26
CA GLN A 63 16.84 -3.13 22.58
C GLN A 63 17.72 -3.22 21.31
N GLN A 64 19.03 -3.29 21.49
CA GLN A 64 20.01 -3.48 20.41
C GLN A 64 20.03 -4.91 19.84
N ALA A 65 19.11 -5.79 20.26
CA ALA A 65 18.99 -7.10 19.64
C ALA A 65 18.53 -6.91 18.18
N PRO A 66 19.18 -7.55 17.21
CA PRO A 66 18.69 -7.54 15.83
C PRO A 66 17.24 -8.03 15.84
N PRO A 67 16.31 -7.36 15.11
CA PRO A 67 14.94 -7.82 15.05
C PRO A 67 14.91 -9.25 14.53
N SER A 68 14.42 -10.18 15.35
CA SER A 68 14.23 -11.58 14.96
C SER A 68 12.79 -11.79 14.54
N LEU A 69 12.60 -12.36 13.35
CA LEU A 69 11.29 -12.79 12.87
C LEU A 69 11.20 -14.29 13.05
N VAL A 70 10.23 -14.73 13.85
CA VAL A 70 10.01 -16.15 14.13
C VAL A 70 8.84 -16.64 13.28
N TYR A 71 9.09 -17.66 12.45
CA TYR A 71 8.08 -18.36 11.68
C TYR A 71 7.98 -19.81 12.18
N THR A 72 6.77 -20.28 12.39
CA THR A 72 6.52 -21.67 12.75
C THR A 72 6.10 -22.44 11.51
N ILE A 73 6.73 -23.56 11.22
CA ILE A 73 6.42 -24.43 10.09
C ILE A 73 6.07 -25.81 10.63
N SER A 74 4.81 -26.18 10.49
CA SER A 74 4.32 -27.53 10.76
C SER A 74 4.53 -28.37 9.50
N VAL A 75 5.32 -29.43 9.57
CA VAL A 75 5.71 -30.27 8.44
C VAL A 75 5.10 -31.66 8.59
N LEU A 76 4.35 -32.11 7.59
CA LEU A 76 3.94 -33.50 7.41
C LEU A 76 4.82 -34.14 6.34
N VAL A 77 5.53 -35.20 6.68
CA VAL A 77 6.29 -36.00 5.72
C VAL A 77 5.51 -37.27 5.42
N LEU A 78 5.04 -37.40 4.18
CA LEU A 78 4.40 -38.59 3.63
C LEU A 78 5.50 -39.51 3.10
N THR A 79 5.87 -40.51 3.90
CA THR A 79 6.84 -41.56 3.57
C THR A 79 6.37 -42.89 4.15
N GLU A 80 6.74 -44.00 3.50
CA GLU A 80 6.47 -45.35 4.01
C GLU A 80 7.35 -45.72 5.22
N GLU A 81 8.45 -44.98 5.43
CA GLU A 81 9.45 -45.27 6.46
C GLU A 81 9.49 -44.16 7.54
N GLU A 82 9.00 -44.46 8.74
CA GLU A 82 8.89 -43.50 9.86
C GLU A 82 10.25 -42.94 10.33
N THR A 83 11.30 -43.75 10.24
CA THR A 83 12.70 -43.35 10.53
C THR A 83 13.23 -42.32 9.53
N MET A 84 12.78 -42.40 8.27
CA MET A 84 13.12 -41.43 7.22
C MET A 84 12.42 -40.10 7.47
N ALA A 85 11.17 -40.11 7.96
CA ALA A 85 10.46 -38.89 8.33
C ALA A 85 11.20 -38.13 9.45
N ALA A 86 11.59 -38.83 10.52
CA ALA A 86 12.28 -38.22 11.66
C ALA A 86 13.64 -37.62 11.28
N SER A 87 14.44 -38.35 10.49
CA SER A 87 15.76 -37.87 10.02
C SER A 87 15.65 -36.71 9.04
N PHE A 88 14.62 -36.71 8.19
CA PHE A 88 14.34 -35.59 7.30
C PHE A 88 13.95 -34.33 8.07
N LEU A 89 13.08 -34.43 9.09
CA LEU A 89 12.69 -33.31 9.93
C LEU A 89 13.87 -32.70 10.69
N SER A 90 14.76 -33.53 11.26
CA SER A 90 15.95 -33.02 11.97
C SER A 90 16.92 -32.30 11.02
N ASN A 91 17.09 -32.82 9.80
CA ASN A 91 17.96 -32.19 8.80
C ASN A 91 17.38 -30.87 8.31
N LEU A 92 16.06 -30.83 8.05
CA LEU A 92 15.35 -29.62 7.65
C LEU A 92 15.40 -28.56 8.75
N GLN A 93 15.19 -28.94 10.01
CA GLN A 93 15.30 -28.02 11.14
C GLN A 93 16.72 -27.47 11.27
N THR A 94 17.75 -28.28 11.09
CA THR A 94 19.15 -27.84 11.16
C THR A 94 19.49 -26.84 10.06
N GLU A 95 19.03 -27.09 8.83
CA GLU A 95 19.26 -26.20 7.67
C GLU A 95 18.47 -24.88 7.76
N LEU A 96 17.30 -24.88 8.41
CA LEU A 96 16.47 -23.68 8.58
C LEU A 96 16.76 -22.90 9.87
N ALA A 97 17.33 -23.51 10.91
CA ALA A 97 17.39 -22.93 12.26
C ALA A 97 18.20 -21.61 12.38
N ASN A 98 19.04 -21.25 11.41
CA ASN A 98 19.93 -20.09 11.52
C ASN A 98 20.01 -19.27 10.22
N HIS A 99 18.89 -19.01 9.58
CA HIS A 99 18.91 -18.20 8.38
C HIS A 99 18.92 -16.70 8.73
N THR A 100 20.08 -16.07 8.53
CA THR A 100 20.26 -14.62 8.73
C THR A 100 20.32 -13.90 7.40
N VAL A 101 19.42 -12.94 7.19
CA VAL A 101 19.50 -12.02 6.05
C VAL A 101 20.27 -10.78 6.48
N ARG A 102 21.37 -10.51 5.79
CA ARG A 102 22.25 -9.35 6.06
C ARG A 102 22.15 -8.31 4.96
N ALA A 103 21.97 -7.06 5.38
CA ALA A 103 21.89 -5.90 4.51
C ALA A 103 22.79 -4.78 5.07
N GLY A 104 24.05 -4.77 4.64
CA GLY A 104 25.08 -3.89 5.21
C GLY A 104 25.36 -4.21 6.70
N GLU A 105 25.07 -3.25 7.58
CA GLU A 105 25.21 -3.36 9.05
C GLU A 105 23.91 -3.86 9.73
N ALA A 106 22.83 -4.08 8.96
CA ALA A 106 21.58 -4.62 9.47
C ALA A 106 21.54 -6.15 9.31
N GLU A 107 21.14 -6.84 10.37
CA GLU A 107 20.93 -8.28 10.39
C GLU A 107 19.53 -8.57 10.89
N VAL A 108 18.80 -9.41 10.17
CA VAL A 108 17.54 -10.01 10.60
C VAL A 108 17.74 -11.50 10.67
N THR A 109 17.45 -12.08 11.82
CA THR A 109 17.45 -13.53 12.01
C THR A 109 16.05 -14.05 11.75
N LEU A 110 15.92 -14.94 10.76
CA LEU A 110 14.71 -15.72 10.54
C LEU A 110 14.83 -17.02 11.33
N ALA A 111 14.01 -17.17 12.36
CA ALA A 111 13.94 -18.40 13.15
C ALA A 111 12.77 -19.25 12.65
N PHE A 112 13.07 -20.41 12.08
CA PHE A 112 12.06 -21.35 11.61
C PHE A 112 11.89 -22.49 12.63
N LEU A 113 10.72 -22.55 13.27
CA LEU A 113 10.37 -23.62 14.21
C LEU A 113 9.68 -24.74 13.44
N VAL A 114 10.42 -25.82 13.18
CA VAL A 114 9.90 -27.01 12.49
C VAL A 114 9.25 -27.94 13.50
N GLN A 115 7.98 -28.29 13.28
CA GLN A 115 7.22 -29.22 14.13
C GLN A 115 6.51 -30.26 13.26
N PRO A 116 6.35 -31.51 13.72
CA PRO A 116 5.52 -32.47 13.01
C PRO A 116 4.07 -31.99 12.97
N LEU A 117 3.40 -32.13 11.82
CA LEU A 117 1.97 -31.87 11.70
C LEU A 117 1.20 -33.11 12.17
N GLU A 118 0.52 -33.02 13.30
CA GLU A 118 -0.33 -34.10 13.82
C GLU A 118 -1.68 -34.10 13.10
N LEU A 119 -1.98 -35.18 12.38
CA LEU A 119 -3.24 -35.42 11.67
C LEU A 119 -3.75 -36.82 11.98
N ASP A 120 -5.06 -37.01 11.95
CA ASP A 120 -5.68 -38.32 12.11
C ASP A 120 -5.25 -39.26 10.96
N ALA A 121 -5.04 -40.55 11.27
CA ALA A 121 -4.59 -41.55 10.29
C ALA A 121 -5.50 -41.63 9.05
N GLU A 122 -6.82 -41.48 9.24
CA GLU A 122 -7.80 -41.43 8.14
C GLU A 122 -7.60 -40.23 7.20
N VAL A 123 -7.16 -39.10 7.74
CA VAL A 123 -6.91 -37.88 6.96
C VAL A 123 -5.60 -38.01 6.20
N ILE A 124 -4.57 -38.59 6.81
CA ILE A 124 -3.28 -38.86 6.16
C ILE A 124 -3.48 -39.79 4.95
N GLU A 125 -4.31 -40.82 5.07
CA GLU A 125 -4.63 -41.74 3.97
C GLU A 125 -5.34 -41.00 2.81
N LYS A 126 -6.37 -40.21 3.11
CA LYS A 126 -7.07 -39.38 2.11
C LYS A 126 -6.15 -38.36 1.43
N VAL A 127 -5.24 -37.75 2.19
CA VAL A 127 -4.24 -36.82 1.65
C VAL A 127 -3.29 -37.57 0.73
N ASN A 128 -2.81 -38.76 1.12
CA ASN A 128 -1.93 -39.58 0.30
C ASN A 128 -2.62 -40.06 -0.99
N GLU A 129 -3.90 -40.43 -0.93
CA GLU A 129 -4.71 -40.76 -2.10
C GLU A 129 -4.93 -39.56 -3.02
N ALA A 130 -5.26 -38.38 -2.48
CA ALA A 130 -5.44 -37.15 -3.25
C ALA A 130 -4.14 -36.73 -3.96
N VAL A 131 -3.00 -36.90 -3.29
CA VAL A 131 -1.67 -36.62 -3.84
C VAL A 131 -1.29 -37.64 -4.94
N SER A 132 -1.56 -38.92 -4.69
CA SER A 132 -1.18 -40.01 -5.60
C SER A 132 -2.07 -40.09 -6.85
N SER A 133 -3.37 -39.81 -6.72
CA SER A 133 -4.35 -39.91 -7.80
C SER A 133 -4.28 -38.75 -8.80
N ALA A 134 -3.80 -37.58 -8.38
CA ALA A 134 -4.06 -36.37 -9.15
C ALA A 134 -2.90 -35.82 -9.99
N GLY A 135 -1.67 -36.35 -9.87
CA GLY A 135 -0.53 -35.87 -10.66
C GLY A 135 -0.30 -34.35 -10.62
N GLY A 136 -0.91 -33.65 -9.64
CA GLY A 136 -0.93 -32.21 -9.56
C GLY A 136 -2.29 -31.47 -9.51
N THR A 137 -3.41 -32.07 -9.90
CA THR A 137 -4.71 -31.34 -10.00
C THR A 137 -5.65 -31.49 -8.81
N GLY A 138 -5.29 -32.29 -7.79
CA GLY A 138 -6.10 -32.59 -6.60
C GLY A 138 -6.08 -31.51 -5.52
N VAL A 139 -5.46 -30.37 -5.82
CA VAL A 139 -5.30 -29.19 -4.94
C VAL A 139 -6.61 -28.73 -4.28
N PRO A 140 -7.80 -28.75 -4.94
CA PRO A 140 -9.04 -28.31 -4.30
C PRO A 140 -9.49 -29.22 -3.15
N ALA A 141 -9.24 -30.52 -3.25
CA ALA A 141 -9.65 -31.49 -2.22
C ALA A 141 -8.79 -31.36 -0.95
N LEU A 142 -7.52 -30.97 -1.10
CA LEU A 142 -6.60 -30.76 0.03
C LEU A 142 -7.02 -29.57 0.90
N THR A 143 -7.60 -28.52 0.31
CA THR A 143 -8.11 -27.36 1.05
C THR A 143 -9.22 -27.72 2.04
N THR A 144 -10.05 -28.72 1.72
CA THR A 144 -11.09 -29.24 2.62
C THR A 144 -10.57 -30.22 3.68
N LEU A 145 -9.39 -30.80 3.48
CA LEU A 145 -8.84 -31.85 4.34
C LEU A 145 -7.83 -31.31 5.35
N LEU A 146 -7.18 -30.19 5.05
CA LEU A 146 -6.17 -29.58 5.91
C LEU A 146 -6.78 -28.45 6.74
N PRO A 147 -6.40 -28.33 8.02
CA PRO A 147 -6.83 -27.20 8.84
C PRO A 147 -6.18 -25.90 8.34
N ALA A 148 -6.94 -24.80 8.40
CA ALA A 148 -6.43 -23.47 8.10
C ALA A 148 -5.34 -23.08 9.12
N SER A 149 -4.21 -22.53 8.63
CA SER A 149 -3.06 -22.19 9.47
C SER A 149 -3.11 -20.75 9.98
N ALA A 150 -2.73 -20.55 11.24
CA ALA A 150 -2.66 -19.23 11.88
C ALA A 150 -1.52 -18.36 11.30
N PRO A 151 -1.53 -17.02 11.46
CA PRO A 151 -0.48 -16.15 10.95
C PRO A 151 0.87 -16.48 11.58
N GLY A 152 1.89 -16.60 10.74
CA GLY A 152 3.21 -17.07 11.17
C GLY A 152 3.30 -18.59 11.34
N HIS A 153 2.22 -19.33 11.07
CA HIS A 153 2.20 -20.79 10.98
C HIS A 153 2.02 -21.20 9.50
N TYR A 154 2.83 -22.16 9.06
CA TYR A 154 2.76 -22.71 7.71
C TYR A 154 2.69 -24.22 7.77
N SER A 155 1.82 -24.81 6.96
CA SER A 155 1.67 -26.26 6.90
C SER A 155 2.35 -26.80 5.64
N LEU A 156 3.43 -27.56 5.80
CA LEU A 156 4.20 -28.09 4.69
C LEU A 156 3.94 -29.59 4.54
N LEU A 157 3.38 -29.99 3.42
CA LEU A 157 3.21 -31.38 3.04
C LEU A 157 4.36 -31.79 2.12
N ILE A 158 5.12 -32.80 2.52
CA ILE A 158 6.24 -33.30 1.73
C ILE A 158 5.95 -34.75 1.36
N ALA A 159 5.80 -35.03 0.07
CA ALA A 159 5.75 -36.41 -0.43
C ALA A 159 7.14 -36.81 -0.92
N VAL A 160 7.71 -37.84 -0.29
CA VAL A 160 9.00 -38.40 -0.68
C VAL A 160 8.73 -39.60 -1.59
N GLY A 161 8.93 -39.41 -2.89
CA GLY A 161 8.70 -40.44 -3.90
C GLY A 161 10.00 -41.11 -4.38
N ASP A 162 9.92 -42.40 -4.66
CA ASP A 162 11.04 -43.20 -5.21
C ASP A 162 11.27 -42.95 -6.72
N LYS A 163 10.33 -42.30 -7.41
CA LYS A 163 10.41 -42.00 -8.85
C LYS A 163 10.91 -40.57 -9.11
N PRO A 164 11.87 -40.37 -10.04
CA PRO A 164 12.37 -39.05 -10.42
C PRO A 164 11.31 -38.30 -11.21
N ARG A 165 10.41 -37.61 -10.50
CA ARG A 165 9.54 -36.57 -11.06
C ARG A 165 10.20 -35.22 -10.82
N PRO A 166 10.05 -34.23 -11.72
CA PRO A 166 10.50 -32.88 -11.44
C PRO A 166 9.84 -32.41 -10.14
N SER A 167 10.63 -31.83 -9.24
CA SER A 167 10.13 -31.30 -7.99
C SER A 167 9.07 -30.23 -8.28
N ARG A 168 7.87 -30.47 -7.75
CA ARG A 168 6.71 -29.61 -7.97
C ARG A 168 6.32 -29.04 -6.62
N VAL A 169 6.32 -27.72 -6.53
CA VAL A 169 5.91 -26.99 -5.33
C VAL A 169 4.58 -26.32 -5.64
N ILE A 170 3.53 -26.79 -5.00
CA ILE A 170 2.19 -26.23 -5.10
C ILE A 170 1.95 -25.43 -3.82
N ILE A 171 1.59 -24.16 -3.94
CA ILE A 171 1.22 -23.33 -2.79
C ILE A 171 -0.30 -23.20 -2.77
N GLY A 172 -0.92 -23.67 -1.70
CA GLY A 172 -2.35 -23.57 -1.45
C GLY A 172 -2.79 -22.20 -0.95
N ALA A 173 -4.09 -21.95 -0.95
CA ALA A 173 -4.70 -20.70 -0.48
C ALA A 173 -4.57 -20.50 1.04
N GLU A 174 -4.56 -21.60 1.81
CA GLU A 174 -4.65 -21.62 3.27
C GLU A 174 -3.28 -21.78 3.97
N ARG A 175 -2.24 -21.08 3.47
CA ARG A 175 -0.85 -21.13 4.01
C ARG A 175 -0.24 -22.54 4.11
N TRP A 176 -0.68 -23.46 3.26
CA TRP A 176 -0.03 -24.74 3.10
C TRP A 176 0.70 -24.83 1.77
N ALA A 177 1.76 -25.63 1.73
CA ALA A 177 2.42 -25.98 0.49
C ALA A 177 2.64 -27.47 0.40
N PHE A 178 2.56 -27.97 -0.82
CA PHE A 178 2.87 -29.33 -1.16
C PHE A 178 4.16 -29.37 -1.97
N ILE A 179 5.13 -30.14 -1.49
CA ILE A 179 6.40 -30.38 -2.14
C ILE A 179 6.50 -31.87 -2.47
N HIS A 180 6.61 -32.17 -3.76
CA HIS A 180 7.03 -33.49 -4.19
C HIS A 180 8.56 -33.48 -4.36
N THR A 181 9.28 -34.28 -3.58
CA THR A 181 10.74 -34.37 -3.64
C THR A 181 11.19 -35.82 -3.82
N THR A 182 12.34 -36.01 -4.47
CA THR A 182 13.02 -37.30 -4.53
C THR A 182 13.80 -37.55 -3.24
N ILE A 183 13.97 -38.84 -2.89
CA ILE A 183 14.71 -39.30 -1.72
C ILE A 183 16.08 -38.60 -1.63
N GLY A 184 16.33 -37.87 -0.53
CA GLY A 184 17.62 -37.24 -0.22
C GLY A 184 17.80 -35.75 -0.54
N SER A 185 16.83 -35.08 -1.19
CA SER A 185 16.96 -33.66 -1.56
C SER A 185 16.35 -32.70 -0.54
N VAL A 186 16.93 -32.61 0.66
CA VAL A 186 16.51 -31.64 1.70
C VAL A 186 16.68 -30.20 1.20
N GLN A 187 17.68 -29.95 0.35
CA GLN A 187 18.00 -28.62 -0.17
C GLN A 187 16.90 -28.04 -1.08
N GLU A 188 16.18 -28.88 -1.83
CA GLU A 188 15.03 -28.44 -2.62
C GLU A 188 13.87 -27.99 -1.71
N ALA A 189 13.59 -28.75 -0.65
CA ALA A 189 12.58 -28.39 0.34
C ALA A 189 12.94 -27.08 1.06
N VAL A 190 14.21 -26.91 1.45
CA VAL A 190 14.70 -25.65 2.05
C VAL A 190 14.55 -24.47 1.10
N THR A 191 14.91 -24.63 -0.18
CA THR A 191 14.79 -23.56 -1.19
C THR A 191 13.32 -23.19 -1.45
N ALA A 192 12.45 -24.19 -1.51
CA ALA A 192 11.01 -23.99 -1.64
C ALA A 192 10.42 -23.27 -0.42
N VAL A 193 10.80 -23.66 0.79
CA VAL A 193 10.36 -23.00 2.03
C VAL A 193 10.83 -21.55 2.08
N LYS A 194 12.10 -21.28 1.76
CA LYS A 194 12.64 -19.91 1.73
C LYS A 194 11.86 -19.05 0.74
N SER A 195 11.75 -19.50 -0.51
CA SER A 195 11.02 -18.75 -1.56
C SER A 195 9.51 -18.59 -1.28
N MET A 196 8.91 -19.47 -0.48
CA MET A 196 7.50 -19.35 -0.08
C MET A 196 7.31 -18.37 1.09
N VAL A 197 8.15 -18.48 2.12
CA VAL A 197 7.91 -17.80 3.41
C VAL A 197 8.50 -16.39 3.42
N VAL A 198 9.68 -16.19 2.83
CA VAL A 198 10.34 -14.88 2.78
C VAL A 198 11.04 -14.66 1.44
N ASP A 199 10.65 -13.60 0.74
CA ASP A 199 11.45 -13.05 -0.34
C ASP A 199 12.66 -12.32 0.26
N GLU A 200 13.81 -13.00 0.28
CA GLU A 200 15.07 -12.48 0.84
C GLU A 200 15.52 -11.19 0.15
N HIS A 201 15.26 -11.03 -1.16
CA HIS A 201 15.58 -9.82 -1.89
C HIS A 201 14.74 -8.65 -1.39
N GLN A 202 13.42 -8.88 -1.25
CA GLN A 202 12.50 -7.88 -0.71
C GLN A 202 12.84 -7.49 0.74
N LEU A 203 13.22 -8.46 1.57
CA LEU A 203 13.58 -8.20 2.96
C LEU A 203 14.88 -7.38 3.07
N LYS A 204 15.89 -7.72 2.26
CA LYS A 204 17.19 -7.05 2.27
C LYS A 204 17.08 -5.56 1.93
N TRP A 205 16.32 -5.18 0.91
CA TRP A 205 16.17 -3.76 0.59
C TRP A 205 15.40 -3.01 1.67
N ARG A 206 14.38 -3.62 2.29
CA ARG A 206 13.58 -2.96 3.36
C ARG A 206 14.45 -2.62 4.56
N LEU A 207 15.41 -3.49 4.86
CA LEU A 207 16.42 -3.27 5.90
C LEU A 207 17.36 -2.11 5.57
N GLU A 208 17.70 -1.92 4.29
CA GLU A 208 18.55 -0.81 3.82
C GLU A 208 17.81 0.53 3.79
N ASP A 209 16.54 0.55 3.37
CA ASP A 209 15.73 1.78 3.26
C ASP A 209 15.27 2.32 4.62
N GLY A 210 14.89 1.42 5.55
CA GLY A 210 14.42 1.79 6.90
C GLY A 210 15.44 2.59 7.74
N ARG A 211 16.72 2.60 7.36
CA ARG A 211 17.77 3.39 8.02
C ARG A 211 18.13 4.70 7.31
N GLY A 212 17.42 5.08 6.25
CA GLY A 212 17.62 6.36 5.56
C GLY A 212 18.93 6.46 4.76
N LYS A 213 19.67 5.34 4.59
CA LYS A 213 20.87 5.25 3.73
C LYS A 213 20.54 5.06 2.23
N GLY A 214 19.27 4.95 1.85
CA GLY A 214 18.80 4.79 0.45
C GLY A 214 19.11 5.94 -0.52
N ARG A 215 20.02 6.86 -0.17
CA ARG A 215 20.28 8.08 -0.95
C ARG A 215 21.54 8.09 -1.82
N SER A 216 22.41 7.06 -1.87
CA SER A 216 23.65 7.25 -2.64
C SER A 216 24.39 6.10 -3.33
N GLN A 217 23.89 4.86 -3.44
CA GLN A 217 24.61 3.89 -4.29
C GLN A 217 23.66 3.00 -5.11
N GLY A 218 23.86 3.00 -6.43
CA GLY A 218 23.15 2.14 -7.37
C GLY A 218 22.02 2.83 -8.14
N ARG A 219 22.36 3.61 -9.16
CA ARG A 219 21.43 4.02 -10.25
C ARG A 219 21.21 2.87 -11.25
N GLY A 220 21.32 1.61 -10.81
CA GLY A 220 20.99 0.44 -11.60
C GLY A 220 19.52 0.14 -11.37
N SER A 221 18.73 0.14 -12.45
CA SER A 221 17.30 -0.25 -12.52
C SER A 221 16.62 -0.36 -11.16
N ARG A 222 16.22 0.78 -10.57
CA ARG A 222 15.22 0.77 -9.50
C ARG A 222 14.04 -0.02 -10.04
N ASP A 223 13.72 -1.17 -9.45
CA ASP A 223 12.57 -1.92 -9.90
C ASP A 223 11.36 -0.99 -9.75
N THR A 224 10.75 -0.69 -10.89
CA THR A 224 9.66 0.29 -10.96
C THR A 224 8.49 -0.15 -10.08
N GLU A 225 8.43 -1.44 -9.76
CA GLU A 225 7.57 -2.10 -8.77
C GLU A 225 7.77 -1.55 -7.34
N GLU A 226 9.02 -1.40 -6.90
CA GLU A 226 9.38 -1.10 -5.51
C GLU A 226 9.16 0.38 -5.18
N MET A 227 9.38 1.25 -6.15
CA MET A 227 9.06 2.69 -6.02
C MET A 227 7.55 2.94 -5.85
N ARG A 228 6.68 1.99 -6.23
CA ARG A 228 5.21 2.15 -6.15
C ARG A 228 4.66 1.99 -4.76
N GLN A 229 5.29 1.16 -3.92
CA GLN A 229 4.73 0.76 -2.63
C GLN A 229 4.62 1.94 -1.68
N VAL A 230 3.48 2.04 -1.01
CA VAL A 230 3.20 3.05 0.00
C VAL A 230 3.86 2.62 1.30
N ARG A 231 4.28 3.60 2.10
CA ARG A 231 4.84 3.33 3.44
C ARG A 231 3.81 2.65 4.33
N ALA A 232 4.25 1.67 5.11
CA ALA A 232 3.43 1.00 6.11
C ALA A 232 2.86 2.03 7.10
N ALA A 233 1.55 1.97 7.33
CA ALA A 233 0.82 2.83 8.26
C ALA A 233 -0.28 2.02 8.95
N GLN A 234 -0.73 2.48 10.12
CA GLN A 234 -1.82 1.83 10.86
C GLN A 234 -3.19 1.95 10.14
N GLY A 235 -3.31 2.91 9.22
CA GLY A 235 -4.48 3.07 8.39
C GLY A 235 -4.19 3.86 7.12
N TYR A 236 -5.04 3.68 6.12
CA TYR A 236 -5.02 4.42 4.86
C TYR A 236 -6.39 5.01 4.58
N GLN A 237 -6.41 6.20 4.01
CA GLN A 237 -7.64 6.79 3.51
C GLN A 237 -7.70 6.61 1.99
N VAL A 238 -8.69 5.88 1.51
CA VAL A 238 -8.92 5.65 0.08
C VAL A 238 -9.91 6.70 -0.43
N CYS A 239 -9.46 7.56 -1.34
CA CYS A 239 -10.24 8.66 -1.91
C CYS A 239 -10.62 8.34 -3.36
N LEU A 240 -11.89 8.08 -3.61
CA LEU A 240 -12.44 7.81 -4.94
C LEU A 240 -12.95 9.13 -5.53
N THR A 241 -12.42 9.56 -6.66
CA THR A 241 -12.73 10.88 -7.24
C THR A 241 -13.20 10.75 -8.68
N LEU A 242 -14.41 11.22 -8.97
CA LEU A 242 -14.88 11.40 -10.34
C LEU A 242 -14.51 12.80 -10.82
N VAL A 243 -13.83 12.91 -11.96
CA VAL A 243 -13.48 14.19 -12.58
C VAL A 243 -14.22 14.33 -13.90
N ALA A 244 -15.20 15.24 -13.92
CA ALA A 244 -15.96 15.65 -15.09
C ALA A 244 -15.50 17.06 -15.51
N PRO A 245 -14.60 17.18 -16.50
CA PRO A 245 -13.96 18.46 -16.81
C PRO A 245 -14.87 19.46 -17.51
N ASP A 246 -15.83 19.02 -18.31
CA ASP A 246 -16.64 19.88 -19.18
C ASP A 246 -18.12 19.94 -18.74
N SER A 247 -18.70 21.13 -18.90
CA SER A 247 -20.13 21.44 -18.80
C SER A 247 -21.01 20.79 -19.86
N SER A 248 -20.41 20.46 -21.02
CA SER A 248 -21.09 19.86 -22.16
C SER A 248 -21.36 18.37 -21.98
N LEU A 249 -20.70 17.74 -21.00
CA LEU A 249 -20.93 16.36 -20.63
C LEU A 249 -22.34 16.23 -20.04
N ALA A 250 -23.10 15.29 -20.58
CA ALA A 250 -24.32 14.76 -19.96
C ALA A 250 -24.07 14.39 -18.49
N THR A 251 -25.13 14.36 -17.67
CA THR A 251 -25.01 14.03 -16.24
C THR A 251 -24.29 12.69 -16.11
N VAL A 252 -23.12 12.69 -15.44
CA VAL A 252 -22.31 11.47 -15.29
C VAL A 252 -22.75 10.77 -14.02
N ASP A 253 -23.40 9.62 -14.18
CA ASP A 253 -23.61 8.70 -13.07
C ASP A 253 -22.53 7.61 -13.08
N TRP A 254 -22.03 7.33 -11.89
CA TRP A 254 -21.00 6.33 -11.67
C TRP A 254 -21.32 5.41 -10.50
N ASN A 255 -22.54 5.47 -9.91
CA ASN A 255 -23.03 4.54 -8.88
C ASN A 255 -21.92 3.95 -7.98
N ILE A 256 -21.21 4.84 -7.27
CA ILE A 256 -19.96 4.51 -6.59
C ILE A 256 -20.19 3.63 -5.37
N GLU A 257 -21.34 3.78 -4.72
CA GLU A 257 -21.75 3.01 -3.55
C GLU A 257 -21.85 1.52 -3.88
N ASP A 258 -22.62 1.17 -4.91
CA ASP A 258 -22.80 -0.23 -5.34
C ASP A 258 -21.48 -0.86 -5.80
N ALA A 259 -20.66 -0.11 -6.54
CA ALA A 259 -19.35 -0.56 -6.98
C ALA A 259 -18.38 -0.81 -5.81
N THR A 260 -18.45 0.05 -4.79
CA THR A 260 -17.63 -0.08 -3.58
C THR A 260 -18.02 -1.33 -2.80
N ASP A 261 -19.31 -1.53 -2.56
CA ASP A 261 -19.82 -2.65 -1.78
C ASP A 261 -19.59 -4.00 -2.47
N ARG A 262 -19.74 -4.06 -3.80
CA ARG A 262 -19.59 -5.33 -4.56
C ARG A 262 -18.15 -5.72 -4.84
N VAL A 263 -17.24 -4.77 -5.02
CA VAL A 263 -15.89 -5.06 -5.54
C VAL A 263 -14.78 -4.63 -4.57
N LEU A 264 -14.86 -3.42 -4.01
CA LEU A 264 -13.78 -2.89 -3.16
C LEU A 264 -13.87 -3.42 -1.72
N MET A 265 -15.06 -3.46 -1.12
CA MET A 265 -15.27 -3.92 0.25
C MET A 265 -14.86 -5.39 0.46
N PRO A 266 -15.18 -6.34 -0.44
CA PRO A 266 -14.70 -7.72 -0.30
C PRO A 266 -13.18 -7.83 -0.27
N PHE A 267 -12.48 -6.96 -1.01
CA PHE A 267 -11.02 -6.90 -1.00
C PHE A 267 -10.47 -6.31 0.31
N LEU A 268 -11.04 -5.19 0.78
CA LEU A 268 -10.57 -4.51 2.00
C LEU A 268 -10.90 -5.28 3.28
N ASN A 269 -12.07 -5.91 3.33
CA ASN A 269 -12.51 -6.75 4.45
C ASN A 269 -11.87 -8.14 4.43
N HIS A 270 -11.13 -8.49 3.37
CA HIS A 270 -10.37 -9.72 3.34
C HIS A 270 -9.44 -9.74 4.57
N PRO A 271 -9.44 -10.81 5.37
CA PRO A 271 -8.76 -10.84 6.67
C PRO A 271 -7.26 -10.50 6.57
N GLY A 272 -6.62 -10.95 5.48
CA GLY A 272 -5.22 -10.61 5.21
C GLY A 272 -4.96 -9.12 4.98
N ILE A 273 -5.92 -8.37 4.42
CA ILE A 273 -5.79 -6.93 4.15
C ILE A 273 -6.23 -6.12 5.38
N ALA A 274 -7.32 -6.51 6.02
CA ALA A 274 -7.83 -5.86 7.23
C ALA A 274 -6.81 -5.87 8.39
N ARG A 275 -5.90 -6.86 8.43
CA ARG A 275 -4.80 -6.91 9.40
C ARG A 275 -3.64 -5.97 9.08
N LEU A 276 -3.44 -5.62 7.82
CA LEU A 276 -2.31 -4.78 7.40
C LEU A 276 -2.54 -3.33 7.85
N ALA A 277 -3.77 -2.84 7.69
CA ALA A 277 -4.13 -1.46 8.02
C ALA A 277 -5.65 -1.30 8.08
N ASN A 278 -6.10 -0.26 8.80
CA ASN A 278 -7.48 0.18 8.76
C ASN A 278 -7.74 1.07 7.53
N PHE A 279 -8.75 0.74 6.73
CA PHE A 279 -9.08 1.52 5.54
C PHE A 279 -10.33 2.36 5.76
N THR A 280 -10.26 3.65 5.44
CA THR A 280 -11.42 4.54 5.39
C THR A 280 -11.68 4.96 3.96
N ILE A 281 -12.93 4.87 3.50
CA ILE A 281 -13.30 5.18 2.12
C ILE A 281 -14.02 6.53 2.10
N SER A 282 -13.65 7.37 1.14
CA SER A 282 -14.33 8.62 0.85
C SER A 282 -14.50 8.78 -0.65
N SER A 283 -15.64 9.30 -1.08
CA SER A 283 -15.92 9.61 -2.48
C SER A 283 -16.12 11.11 -2.67
N GLN A 284 -15.72 11.61 -3.84
CA GLN A 284 -15.92 13.01 -4.23
C GLN A 284 -16.10 13.15 -5.74
N VAL A 285 -16.78 14.22 -6.15
CA VAL A 285 -17.02 14.52 -7.57
C VAL A 285 -16.56 15.95 -7.86
N PHE A 286 -15.70 16.10 -8.85
CA PHE A 286 -15.20 17.37 -9.35
C PHE A 286 -15.78 17.66 -10.72
N HIS A 287 -16.63 18.68 -10.77
CA HIS A 287 -17.10 19.27 -12.02
C HIS A 287 -16.20 20.45 -12.41
N TYR A 288 -16.19 20.81 -13.70
CA TYR A 288 -15.54 22.02 -14.23
C TYR A 288 -14.06 22.09 -13.84
N THR A 289 -13.31 21.05 -14.17
CA THR A 289 -11.88 20.97 -13.88
C THR A 289 -11.05 21.20 -15.14
N ASP A 290 -10.29 22.30 -15.12
CA ASP A 290 -9.33 22.63 -16.17
C ASP A 290 -8.15 21.66 -16.14
N LEU A 291 -8.30 20.57 -16.88
CA LEU A 291 -7.24 19.59 -17.05
C LEU A 291 -6.23 20.11 -18.07
N LYS A 292 -5.02 20.43 -17.61
CA LYS A 292 -3.93 20.93 -18.45
C LYS A 292 -3.28 19.80 -19.27
N PHE A 293 -3.97 19.31 -20.30
CA PHE A 293 -3.38 18.38 -21.28
C PHE A 293 -3.69 18.80 -22.72
N SER A 294 -2.74 18.54 -23.62
CA SER A 294 -2.87 18.76 -25.06
C SER A 294 -2.93 17.40 -25.76
N PRO A 295 -4.14 16.87 -26.05
CA PRO A 295 -4.26 15.55 -26.68
C PRO A 295 -3.75 15.60 -28.12
N GLN A 296 -3.02 14.58 -28.54
CA GLN A 296 -2.52 14.42 -29.89
C GLN A 296 -3.42 13.46 -30.68
N ARG A 297 -3.72 13.78 -31.93
CA ARG A 297 -4.57 12.93 -32.77
C ARG A 297 -3.77 11.75 -33.32
N SER A 298 -4.27 10.53 -33.13
CA SER A 298 -3.69 9.33 -33.73
C SER A 298 -4.05 9.23 -35.22
N LYS A 299 -3.18 8.58 -36.01
CA LYS A 299 -3.43 8.27 -37.42
C LYS A 299 -4.60 7.29 -37.61
N SER A 300 -4.93 6.52 -36.58
CA SER A 300 -5.99 5.50 -36.57
C SER A 300 -7.39 6.03 -36.23
N GLY A 301 -7.54 7.34 -36.02
CA GLY A 301 -8.70 7.89 -35.30
C GLY A 301 -8.52 7.74 -33.79
N GLY A 302 -8.99 8.73 -33.03
CA GLY A 302 -8.80 8.84 -31.58
C GLY A 302 -7.67 9.78 -31.15
N TYR A 303 -7.63 10.03 -29.85
CA TYR A 303 -6.71 10.97 -29.22
C TYR A 303 -5.82 10.26 -28.22
N TYR A 304 -4.56 10.67 -28.12
CA TYR A 304 -3.65 10.15 -27.13
C TYR A 304 -2.90 11.23 -26.37
N VAL A 305 -2.58 10.93 -25.12
CA VAL A 305 -1.74 11.75 -24.24
C VAL A 305 -0.45 10.98 -23.98
N SER A 306 0.69 11.66 -24.06
CA SER A 306 1.97 11.06 -23.71
C SER A 306 2.05 10.87 -22.20
N SER A 307 2.64 9.76 -21.75
CA SER A 307 2.95 9.55 -20.32
C SER A 307 3.73 10.72 -19.69
N THR A 308 4.56 11.43 -20.48
CA THR A 308 5.32 12.60 -20.03
C THR A 308 4.47 13.84 -19.69
N SER A 309 3.22 13.90 -20.17
CA SER A 309 2.28 15.01 -19.92
C SER A 309 1.28 14.72 -18.79
N LEU A 310 1.38 13.57 -18.11
CA LEU A 310 0.51 13.21 -16.98
C LEU A 310 0.82 13.97 -15.67
N PRO A 311 2.07 14.31 -15.30
CA PRO A 311 2.34 15.01 -14.04
C PRO A 311 1.61 16.36 -13.87
N PRO A 312 1.55 17.24 -14.90
CA PRO A 312 0.75 18.47 -14.82
C PRO A 312 -0.76 18.26 -14.63
N MET A 313 -1.29 17.12 -15.10
CA MET A 313 -2.69 16.75 -14.90
C MET A 313 -2.94 16.39 -13.43
N ILE A 314 -2.06 15.57 -12.85
CA ILE A 314 -2.14 15.20 -11.43
C ILE A 314 -2.09 16.45 -10.56
N SER A 315 -1.15 17.36 -10.80
CA SER A 315 -1.01 18.57 -9.97
C SER A 315 -2.23 19.49 -10.04
N SER A 316 -2.89 19.56 -11.21
CA SER A 316 -4.12 20.35 -11.37
C SER A 316 -5.26 19.78 -10.53
N VAL A 317 -5.38 18.44 -10.46
CA VAL A 317 -6.39 17.78 -9.61
C VAL A 317 -5.98 17.79 -8.13
N GLU A 318 -4.71 17.60 -7.82
CA GLU A 318 -4.16 17.59 -6.46
C GLU A 318 -4.42 18.90 -5.73
N SER A 319 -4.30 20.04 -6.42
CA SER A 319 -4.63 21.34 -5.85
C SER A 319 -6.10 21.48 -5.42
N LYS A 320 -6.99 20.64 -5.99
CA LYS A 320 -8.43 20.61 -5.69
C LYS A 320 -8.83 19.43 -4.78
N LEU A 321 -7.97 18.42 -4.62
CA LEU A 321 -8.20 17.34 -3.66
C LEU A 321 -8.31 17.98 -2.29
N GLY A 322 -9.52 17.93 -1.71
CA GLY A 322 -9.78 18.53 -0.42
C GLY A 322 -8.81 17.98 0.61
N SER A 323 -8.29 18.85 1.48
CA SER A 323 -7.60 18.44 2.70
C SER A 323 -8.60 17.70 3.58
N LEU A 324 -8.82 16.42 3.32
CA LEU A 324 -9.52 15.54 4.24
C LEU A 324 -8.74 15.61 5.56
N VAL A 325 -9.42 15.99 6.64
CA VAL A 325 -8.83 16.26 7.97
C VAL A 325 -8.45 14.92 8.60
N SER A 326 -7.43 14.30 8.05
CA SER A 326 -6.96 12.98 8.46
C SER A 326 -5.44 13.00 8.53
N GLN A 327 -4.92 12.39 9.60
CA GLN A 327 -3.49 12.17 9.76
C GLN A 327 -3.03 10.89 9.03
N LEU A 328 -3.97 10.13 8.44
CA LEU A 328 -3.68 8.92 7.70
C LEU A 328 -3.18 9.25 6.29
N PRO A 329 -2.23 8.48 5.74
CA PRO A 329 -1.84 8.59 4.34
C PRO A 329 -3.03 8.35 3.41
N SER A 330 -3.21 9.25 2.43
CA SER A 330 -4.28 9.18 1.44
C SER A 330 -3.84 8.47 0.16
N LEU A 331 -4.67 7.55 -0.34
CA LEU A 331 -4.54 6.88 -1.62
C LEU A 331 -5.63 7.38 -2.57
N ASN A 332 -5.24 8.02 -3.66
CA ASN A 332 -6.15 8.74 -4.55
C ASN A 332 -6.46 7.93 -5.81
N PHE A 333 -7.72 7.56 -6.02
CA PHE A 333 -8.17 6.86 -7.22
C PHE A 333 -9.12 7.73 -8.02
N LEU A 334 -8.71 8.09 -9.23
CA LEU A 334 -9.42 9.07 -10.06
C LEU A 334 -10.03 8.40 -11.29
N VAL A 335 -11.29 8.71 -11.55
CA VAL A 335 -11.98 8.41 -12.80
C VAL A 335 -12.08 9.69 -13.61
N LEU A 336 -11.33 9.77 -14.69
CA LEU A 336 -11.31 10.91 -15.58
C LEU A 336 -12.26 10.68 -16.76
N VAL A 337 -13.33 11.45 -16.85
CA VAL A 337 -14.23 11.37 -18.01
C VAL A 337 -13.63 12.21 -19.14
N ALA A 338 -13.29 11.55 -20.24
CA ALA A 338 -12.78 12.24 -21.42
C ALA A 338 -13.90 13.04 -22.10
N PRO A 339 -13.64 14.29 -22.54
CA PRO A 339 -14.60 15.05 -23.34
C PRO A 339 -14.98 14.30 -24.62
N PRO A 340 -16.24 14.38 -25.09
CA PRO A 340 -16.69 13.70 -26.32
C PRO A 340 -15.90 14.16 -27.55
N THR A 341 -15.50 15.43 -27.58
CA THR A 341 -14.64 16.04 -28.62
C THR A 341 -13.29 15.34 -28.78
N HIS A 342 -12.79 14.71 -27.72
CA HIS A 342 -11.50 14.03 -27.68
C HIS A 342 -11.64 12.52 -27.39
N SER A 343 -12.82 11.94 -27.64
CA SER A 343 -13.07 10.50 -27.46
C SER A 343 -12.67 9.69 -28.70
N PRO A 344 -12.08 8.49 -28.56
CA PRO A 344 -11.51 7.93 -27.33
C PRO A 344 -10.17 8.58 -26.98
N LEU A 345 -9.95 8.81 -25.68
CA LEU A 345 -8.70 9.34 -25.14
C LEU A 345 -7.89 8.22 -24.48
N LEU A 346 -6.69 7.96 -25.00
CA LEU A 346 -5.79 6.91 -24.51
C LEU A 346 -4.45 7.48 -24.07
N ILE A 347 -3.74 6.73 -23.24
CA ILE A 347 -2.39 7.07 -22.78
C ILE A 347 -1.40 6.25 -23.57
N ARG A 348 -0.42 6.93 -24.15
CA ARG A 348 0.69 6.30 -24.85
C ARG A 348 1.91 6.19 -23.93
N ASP A 349 2.27 4.95 -23.64
CA ASP A 349 3.50 4.62 -22.90
C ASP A 349 4.75 4.93 -23.76
N PRO A 350 5.95 5.17 -23.20
CA PRO A 350 7.17 5.38 -23.98
C PRO A 350 7.50 4.20 -24.91
N ARG A 351 7.01 2.99 -24.59
CA ARG A 351 7.12 1.79 -25.43
C ARG A 351 6.12 1.75 -26.59
N GLY A 352 5.23 2.73 -26.68
CA GLY A 352 4.21 2.86 -27.73
C GLY A 352 2.90 2.12 -27.46
N ALA A 353 2.78 1.41 -26.35
CA ALA A 353 1.53 0.77 -25.94
C ALA A 353 0.47 1.82 -25.57
N LEU A 354 -0.79 1.56 -25.94
CA LEU A 354 -1.94 2.39 -25.58
C LEU A 354 -2.68 1.78 -24.40
N THR A 355 -2.97 2.58 -23.39
CA THR A 355 -3.63 2.17 -22.15
C THR A 355 -4.67 3.20 -21.72
N ASP A 356 -5.68 2.77 -20.97
CA ASP A 356 -6.75 3.63 -20.43
C ASP A 356 -6.52 3.98 -18.95
N ASN A 357 -5.42 3.54 -18.35
CA ASN A 357 -5.13 3.73 -16.94
C ASN A 357 -3.64 3.83 -16.66
N PHE A 358 -3.28 4.45 -15.56
CA PHE A 358 -1.90 4.49 -15.07
C PHE A 358 -1.87 4.59 -13.54
N LEU A 359 -0.76 4.15 -12.96
CA LEU A 359 -0.50 4.21 -11.53
C LEU A 359 0.53 5.29 -11.22
N VAL A 360 0.26 6.10 -10.20
CA VAL A 360 1.20 7.08 -9.64
C VAL A 360 1.82 6.48 -8.39
N PRO A 361 3.14 6.20 -8.38
CA PRO A 361 3.83 5.62 -7.24
C PRO A 361 3.54 6.35 -5.93
N GLN A 362 3.24 5.61 -4.86
CA GLN A 362 2.97 6.12 -3.51
C GLN A 362 1.77 7.07 -3.36
N TRP A 363 1.03 7.32 -4.44
CA TRP A 363 -0.07 8.28 -4.45
C TRP A 363 -1.41 7.63 -4.77
N GLY A 364 -1.48 6.78 -5.80
CA GLY A 364 -2.76 6.27 -6.25
C GLY A 364 -2.82 5.89 -7.72
N GLY A 365 -4.04 5.84 -8.26
CA GLY A 365 -4.31 5.36 -9.61
C GLY A 365 -5.27 6.27 -10.37
N VAL A 366 -5.16 6.29 -11.69
CA VAL A 366 -6.04 7.08 -12.55
C VAL A 366 -6.53 6.21 -13.70
N VAL A 367 -7.83 6.25 -13.96
CA VAL A 367 -8.49 5.59 -15.07
C VAL A 367 -9.18 6.64 -15.93
N ILE A 368 -8.94 6.61 -17.23
CA ILE A 368 -9.61 7.45 -18.22
C ILE A 368 -10.80 6.68 -18.78
N PHE A 369 -12.00 7.19 -18.52
CA PHE A 369 -13.23 6.70 -19.11
C PHE A 369 -13.56 7.53 -20.35
N SER A 370 -13.57 6.88 -21.52
CA SER A 370 -14.04 7.49 -22.76
C SER A 370 -15.48 7.05 -23.02
N PRO A 371 -16.47 7.96 -23.01
CA PRO A 371 -17.84 7.61 -23.34
C PRO A 371 -17.96 7.17 -24.82
N PRO A 372 -18.94 6.29 -25.15
CA PRO A 372 -19.27 5.99 -26.54
C PRO A 372 -19.65 7.27 -27.28
N GLY A 373 -19.39 7.33 -28.59
CA GLY A 373 -19.52 8.54 -29.40
C GLY A 373 -20.92 9.16 -29.39
N GLU A 374 -21.03 10.42 -29.82
CA GLU A 374 -22.25 11.25 -29.81
C GLU A 374 -23.49 10.60 -30.47
N GLU A 375 -23.32 9.58 -31.30
CA GLU A 375 -24.42 8.88 -31.99
C GLU A 375 -25.30 8.02 -31.06
N GLU A 376 -24.83 7.69 -29.84
CA GLU A 376 -25.61 6.97 -28.80
C GLU A 376 -25.96 7.88 -27.61
N GLY A 377 -25.98 9.20 -27.82
CA GLY A 377 -26.16 10.22 -26.78
C GLY A 377 -27.49 10.15 -26.02
N GLY A 378 -27.51 9.42 -24.92
CA GLY A 378 -28.43 9.68 -23.82
C GLY A 378 -28.02 10.95 -23.05
N GLU A 379 -28.97 11.60 -22.38
CA GLU A 379 -28.71 12.72 -21.45
C GLU A 379 -27.87 12.32 -20.22
N GLU A 380 -27.57 11.03 -20.07
CA GLU A 380 -26.88 10.43 -18.94
C GLU A 380 -25.74 9.52 -19.41
N ILE A 381 -24.53 9.76 -18.88
CA ILE A 381 -23.35 8.93 -19.12
C ILE A 381 -23.16 8.03 -17.92
N VAL A 382 -23.39 6.73 -18.10
CA VAL A 382 -23.19 5.72 -17.04
C VAL A 382 -21.77 5.13 -17.14
N VAL A 383 -20.96 5.36 -16.11
CA VAL A 383 -19.61 4.80 -16.03
C VAL A 383 -19.68 3.31 -15.70
N ARG A 384 -18.96 2.48 -16.47
CA ARG A 384 -18.84 1.03 -16.21
C ARG A 384 -17.92 0.75 -15.02
N MET A 385 -18.45 0.91 -13.81
CA MET A 385 -17.66 0.84 -12.60
C MET A 385 -17.06 -0.51 -12.28
N GLU A 386 -17.66 -1.62 -12.70
CA GLU A 386 -17.08 -2.95 -12.48
C GLU A 386 -15.67 -3.05 -13.08
N LYS A 387 -15.49 -2.56 -14.32
CA LYS A 387 -14.19 -2.51 -14.98
C LYS A 387 -13.24 -1.55 -14.25
N VAL A 388 -13.71 -0.34 -13.93
CA VAL A 388 -12.89 0.69 -13.26
C VAL A 388 -12.41 0.20 -11.89
N MET A 389 -13.31 -0.36 -11.09
CA MET A 389 -13.02 -0.82 -9.74
C MET A 389 -12.08 -2.02 -9.74
N SER A 390 -12.19 -2.94 -10.71
CA SER A 390 -11.22 -4.04 -10.87
C SER A 390 -9.79 -3.52 -11.09
N VAL A 391 -9.64 -2.43 -11.86
CA VAL A 391 -8.35 -1.76 -12.08
C VAL A 391 -7.88 -1.09 -10.80
N PHE A 392 -8.75 -0.41 -10.06
CA PHE A 392 -8.41 0.21 -8.78
C PHE A 392 -7.99 -0.81 -7.72
N VAL A 393 -8.69 -1.95 -7.59
CA VAL A 393 -8.27 -3.03 -6.68
C VAL A 393 -6.88 -3.54 -7.06
N ARG A 394 -6.61 -3.73 -8.35
CA ARG A 394 -5.28 -4.16 -8.81
C ARG A 394 -4.20 -3.12 -8.53
N GLN A 395 -4.50 -1.84 -8.72
CA GLN A 395 -3.60 -0.75 -8.42
C GLN A 395 -3.36 -0.62 -6.90
N LEU A 396 -4.40 -0.82 -6.08
CA LEU A 396 -4.30 -0.85 -4.63
C LEU A 396 -3.43 -2.01 -4.13
N GLN A 397 -3.57 -3.20 -4.72
CA GLN A 397 -2.69 -4.35 -4.47
C GLN A 397 -1.22 -4.00 -4.72
N LEU A 398 -0.92 -3.34 -5.85
CA LEU A 398 0.43 -2.86 -6.18
C LEU A 398 0.96 -1.86 -5.15
N LEU A 399 0.12 -0.89 -4.75
CA LEU A 399 0.47 0.15 -3.79
C LEU A 399 0.71 -0.42 -2.39
N LEU A 400 -0.04 -1.45 -1.99
CA LEU A 400 0.16 -2.17 -0.72
C LEU A 400 1.34 -3.16 -0.77
N GLY A 401 1.98 -3.33 -1.93
CA GLY A 401 3.09 -4.27 -2.11
C GLY A 401 2.66 -5.72 -2.06
N VAL A 402 1.40 -6.01 -2.34
CA VAL A 402 0.93 -7.39 -2.50
C VAL A 402 1.44 -7.89 -3.86
N PRO A 403 2.30 -8.91 -3.89
CA PRO A 403 2.89 -9.38 -5.13
C PRO A 403 1.80 -9.96 -6.01
N ILE A 404 1.68 -9.45 -7.25
CA ILE A 404 0.77 -10.09 -8.18
C ILE A 404 1.49 -11.21 -8.91
N THR A 405 1.21 -12.43 -8.46
CA THR A 405 1.36 -13.71 -9.17
C THR A 405 2.23 -13.67 -10.45
N SER A 406 3.56 -13.60 -10.29
CA SER A 406 4.51 -14.05 -11.32
C SER A 406 5.96 -14.04 -10.80
N SER A 407 6.29 -14.84 -9.79
CA SER A 407 7.70 -15.12 -9.49
C SER A 407 7.95 -16.62 -9.52
N THR A 408 8.07 -17.18 -10.72
CA THR A 408 8.57 -18.53 -10.95
C THR A 408 10.07 -18.51 -10.73
N SER A 409 10.56 -19.03 -9.60
CA SER A 409 11.98 -19.35 -9.44
C SER A 409 12.37 -20.47 -10.43
N PRO A 410 13.55 -20.42 -11.07
CA PRO A 410 13.97 -21.44 -12.02
C PRO A 410 14.05 -22.82 -11.34
N GLY A 411 13.34 -23.80 -11.90
CA GLY A 411 13.28 -25.19 -11.39
C GLY A 411 12.05 -25.53 -10.56
N VAL A 412 11.23 -24.54 -10.16
CA VAL A 412 10.02 -24.76 -9.35
C VAL A 412 8.80 -24.25 -10.11
N VAL A 413 7.92 -25.16 -10.54
CA VAL A 413 6.62 -24.78 -11.11
C VAL A 413 5.67 -24.44 -9.96
N LEU A 414 5.55 -23.15 -9.65
CA LEU A 414 4.56 -22.63 -8.70
C LEU A 414 3.19 -22.56 -9.37
N GLU A 415 2.41 -23.63 -9.26
CA GLU A 415 0.97 -23.59 -9.53
C GLU A 415 0.29 -22.99 -8.28
N ARG A 416 0.10 -21.67 -8.27
CA ARG A 416 -0.75 -21.00 -7.27
C ARG A 416 -2.20 -21.12 -7.74
N GLY A 417 -3.09 -21.58 -6.87
CA GLY A 417 -4.52 -21.77 -7.18
C GLY A 417 -5.16 -20.51 -7.79
N THR A 418 -6.06 -20.69 -8.75
CA THR A 418 -6.63 -19.63 -9.59
C THR A 418 -7.63 -18.68 -8.90
N LEU A 419 -7.83 -18.79 -7.58
CA LEU A 419 -8.89 -18.09 -6.87
C LEU A 419 -8.39 -17.56 -5.53
N GLY A 420 -8.31 -16.23 -5.43
CA GLY A 420 -8.21 -15.51 -4.16
C GLY A 420 -6.80 -15.13 -3.69
N MET A 421 -6.72 -14.03 -2.93
CA MET A 421 -5.60 -13.80 -2.03
C MET A 421 -5.51 -15.00 -1.09
N THR A 422 -4.29 -15.46 -0.80
CA THR A 422 -4.07 -16.43 0.27
C THR A 422 -4.68 -15.88 1.55
N GLU A 423 -5.49 -16.67 2.25
CA GLU A 423 -6.08 -16.28 3.52
C GLU A 423 -4.94 -16.18 4.52
N TRP A 424 -4.37 -14.98 4.60
CA TRP A 424 -3.51 -14.66 5.71
C TRP A 424 -4.41 -14.33 6.90
N VAL A 425 -5.06 -15.39 7.42
CA VAL A 425 -5.94 -15.34 8.59
C VAL A 425 -5.34 -14.52 9.67
#